data_AF-A0A3D1S1H2-F1
#
_entry.id   AF-A0A3D1S1H2-F1
#
_cell.length_a   1.000
_cell.length_b   1.000
_cell.length_c   1.000
_cell.angle_alpha   90.00
_cell.angle_beta   90.00
_cell.angle_gamma   90.00
#
_symmetry.space_group_name_H-M   'P 1'
#
loop_
_entity.id
_entity.type
_entity.pdbx_description
1 polymer ?
#
loop_
_entity_poly.entity_id
_entity_poly.type
_entity_poly.pdbx_seq_one_letter_code
_entity_poly.pdbx_strand_id
1 'polypeptide(L)'
;MFNWLHPYAKTERAYALCNTLLPYFFVTAVVGLLVGFIWGLAFAPSDYQQGDSFRIIYIHVPSAILSMSTYVAMAIAGFVGLVWQWKTAYMSMIAIAPVGAILTFISLFTGAAWGKPMWGTWWIWDARLTAQLILFFLYLGVLALYGAFSDKTQAGKSAAIMALVGVINIPIIHYSVEWWNTLHQGATITKFGKPSIAPSMLWPLLISIAGMVGLIGTLVMMNLKNQILRRELHR
;
A
#
# COMPACT_ATOMS: atom_id res chain seq x y z
N MET A 1 -10.76 23.51 -18.28
CA MET A 1 -9.70 23.30 -17.26
C MET A 1 -10.39 22.81 -15.98
N PHE A 2 -9.90 21.77 -15.32
CA PHE A 2 -10.63 21.10 -14.21
C PHE A 2 -10.76 22.00 -12.96
N ASN A 3 -11.76 22.87 -12.93
CA ASN A 3 -11.98 23.88 -11.88
C ASN A 3 -12.12 23.28 -10.46
N TRP A 4 -12.48 22.00 -10.34
CA TRP A 4 -12.62 21.29 -9.05
C TRP A 4 -11.32 20.77 -8.42
N LEU A 5 -10.25 20.53 -9.20
CA LEU A 5 -8.99 19.97 -8.69
C LEU A 5 -7.96 21.07 -8.37
N HIS A 6 -8.00 22.19 -9.11
CA HIS A 6 -7.16 23.37 -8.89
C HIS A 6 -7.14 23.92 -7.44
N PRO A 7 -8.25 23.88 -6.67
CA PRO A 7 -8.27 24.18 -5.23
C PRO A 7 -7.20 23.48 -4.39
N TYR A 8 -6.96 22.19 -4.63
CA TYR A 8 -6.10 21.36 -3.78
C TYR A 8 -4.60 21.44 -4.16
N ALA A 9 -4.28 22.23 -5.20
CA ALA A 9 -2.91 22.68 -5.43
C ALA A 9 -2.42 23.63 -4.32
N LYS A 10 -3.35 24.26 -3.57
CA LYS A 10 -3.03 25.09 -2.40
C LYS A 10 -2.84 24.23 -1.15
N THR A 11 -1.74 24.48 -0.44
CA THR A 11 -1.37 23.78 0.80
C THR A 11 -2.44 23.91 1.90
N GLU A 12 -3.03 25.09 2.07
CA GLU A 12 -4.12 25.36 3.03
C GLU A 12 -5.35 24.46 2.79
N ARG A 13 -5.80 24.35 1.54
CA ARG A 13 -6.97 23.53 1.19
C ARG A 13 -6.68 22.04 1.31
N ALA A 14 -5.48 21.61 0.94
CA ALA A 14 -5.03 20.24 1.16
C ALA A 14 -4.97 19.88 2.66
N TYR A 15 -4.47 20.80 3.48
CA TYR A 15 -4.42 20.64 4.94
C TYR A 15 -5.82 20.58 5.57
N ALA A 16 -6.73 21.48 5.15
CA ALA A 16 -8.12 21.48 5.59
C ALA A 16 -8.82 20.18 5.22
N LEU A 17 -8.63 19.68 3.99
CA LEU A 17 -9.17 18.39 3.55
C LEU A 17 -8.66 17.25 4.43
N CYS A 18 -7.37 17.23 4.77
CA CYS A 18 -6.82 16.24 5.69
C CYS A 18 -7.51 16.30 7.06
N ASN A 19 -7.77 17.49 7.62
CA ASN A 19 -8.46 17.60 8.91
C ASN A 19 -9.90 17.09 8.85
N THR A 20 -10.60 17.35 7.75
CA THR A 20 -11.98 16.86 7.56
C THR A 20 -12.03 15.34 7.44
N LEU A 21 -11.11 14.74 6.67
CA LEU A 21 -11.15 13.30 6.37
C LEU A 21 -10.49 12.42 7.43
N LEU A 22 -9.49 12.92 8.15
CA LEU A 22 -8.68 12.15 9.10
C LEU A 22 -9.53 11.42 10.16
N PRO A 23 -10.54 12.03 10.80
CA PRO A 23 -11.37 11.32 11.79
C PRO A 23 -12.08 10.10 11.21
N TYR A 24 -12.57 10.18 9.97
CA TYR A 24 -13.25 9.06 9.31
C TYR A 24 -12.30 7.92 9.00
N PHE A 25 -11.10 8.22 8.48
CA PHE A 25 -10.07 7.21 8.25
C PHE A 25 -9.60 6.58 9.57
N PHE A 26 -9.45 7.39 10.62
CA PHE A 26 -9.04 6.91 11.94
C PHE A 26 -10.08 5.98 12.57
N VAL A 27 -11.36 6.37 12.57
CA VAL A 27 -12.45 5.51 13.09
C VAL A 27 -12.55 4.23 12.28
N THR A 28 -12.45 4.31 10.95
CA THR A 28 -12.44 3.13 10.07
C THR A 28 -11.26 2.22 10.38
N ALA A 29 -10.08 2.79 10.66
CA ALA A 29 -8.90 2.04 11.05
C ALA A 29 -9.12 1.28 12.36
N VAL A 30 -9.52 1.99 13.41
CA VAL A 30 -9.70 1.42 14.75
C VAL A 30 -10.76 0.34 14.73
N VAL A 31 -11.95 0.63 14.21
CA VAL A 31 -13.06 -0.32 14.19
C VAL A 31 -12.75 -1.49 13.26
N GLY A 32 -12.27 -1.22 12.04
CA GLY A 32 -11.98 -2.24 11.04
C GLY A 32 -10.85 -3.18 11.46
N LEU A 33 -9.76 -2.66 12.05
CA LEU A 33 -8.67 -3.49 12.53
C LEU A 33 -9.07 -4.31 13.75
N LEU A 34 -9.76 -3.71 14.73
CA LEU A 34 -10.22 -4.45 15.91
C LEU A 34 -11.16 -5.58 15.50
N VAL A 35 -12.21 -5.28 14.73
CA VAL A 35 -13.20 -6.28 14.32
C VAL A 35 -12.56 -7.30 13.38
N GLY A 36 -11.87 -6.84 12.34
CA GLY A 36 -11.28 -7.71 11.31
C GLY A 36 -10.22 -8.64 11.86
N PHE A 37 -9.30 -8.13 12.68
CA PHE A 37 -8.22 -8.95 13.24
C PHE A 37 -8.71 -9.86 14.36
N ILE A 38 -9.56 -9.39 15.27
CA ILE A 38 -10.08 -10.27 16.33
C ILE A 38 -10.92 -11.38 15.69
N TRP A 39 -11.83 -11.05 14.78
CA TRP A 39 -12.65 -12.04 14.12
C TRP A 39 -11.79 -13.02 13.29
N GLY A 40 -10.91 -12.51 12.43
CA GLY A 40 -10.07 -13.34 11.58
C GLY A 40 -9.07 -14.20 12.35
N LEU A 41 -8.29 -13.59 13.24
CA LEU A 41 -7.20 -14.27 13.94
C LEU A 41 -7.70 -15.16 15.07
N ALA A 42 -8.74 -14.76 15.83
CA ALA A 42 -9.21 -15.57 16.96
C ALA A 42 -10.36 -16.52 16.58
N PHE A 43 -11.30 -16.10 15.72
CA PHE A 43 -12.57 -16.80 15.55
C PHE A 43 -12.83 -17.43 14.18
N ALA A 44 -12.04 -17.11 13.14
CA ALA A 44 -12.21 -17.76 11.84
C ALA A 44 -12.04 -19.29 11.96
N PRO A 45 -12.83 -20.11 11.26
CA PRO A 45 -12.60 -21.56 11.28
C PRO A 45 -11.25 -21.90 10.63
N SER A 46 -10.59 -22.95 11.10
CA SER A 46 -9.34 -23.43 10.50
C SER A 46 -9.54 -23.82 9.03
N ASP A 47 -8.55 -23.56 8.18
CA ASP A 47 -8.59 -24.02 6.79
C ASP A 47 -8.37 -25.53 6.71
N TYR A 48 -9.05 -26.19 5.76
CA TYR A 48 -8.98 -27.65 5.60
C TYR A 48 -7.57 -28.15 5.23
N GLN A 49 -6.80 -27.37 4.47
CA GLN A 49 -5.44 -27.73 4.07
C GLN A 49 -4.38 -27.08 4.96
N GLN A 50 -4.59 -25.81 5.33
CA GLN A 50 -3.58 -24.98 6.00
C GLN A 50 -3.73 -24.92 7.53
N GLY A 51 -4.81 -25.47 8.08
CA GLY A 51 -5.11 -25.40 9.50
C GLY A 51 -5.21 -23.95 9.99
N ASP A 52 -4.73 -23.69 11.21
CA ASP A 52 -4.69 -22.33 11.77
C ASP A 52 -3.61 -21.43 11.15
N SER A 53 -2.64 -22.00 10.42
CA SER A 53 -1.59 -21.21 9.76
C SER A 53 -2.17 -20.24 8.72
N PHE A 54 -3.32 -20.58 8.12
CA PHE A 54 -4.00 -19.73 7.14
C PHE A 54 -4.35 -18.35 7.71
N ARG A 55 -4.58 -18.22 9.03
CA ARG A 55 -5.10 -16.99 9.64
C ARG A 55 -4.16 -15.79 9.45
N ILE A 56 -2.87 -16.03 9.16
CA ILE A 56 -1.94 -14.96 8.78
C ILE A 56 -2.40 -14.17 7.54
N ILE A 57 -3.30 -14.75 6.70
CA ILE A 57 -3.95 -14.09 5.56
C ILE A 57 -4.57 -12.74 5.92
N TYR A 58 -5.14 -12.61 7.13
CA TYR A 58 -5.80 -11.40 7.61
C TYR A 58 -4.85 -10.21 7.81
N ILE A 59 -3.55 -10.48 7.86
CA ILE A 59 -2.48 -9.47 7.90
C ILE A 59 -1.78 -9.42 6.53
N HIS A 60 -1.34 -10.59 6.03
CA HIS A 60 -0.54 -10.70 4.83
C HIS A 60 -1.25 -10.16 3.58
N VAL A 61 -2.48 -10.58 3.31
CA VAL A 61 -3.18 -10.21 2.07
C VAL A 61 -3.52 -8.72 2.01
N PRO A 62 -4.06 -8.09 3.08
CA PRO A 62 -4.23 -6.65 3.11
C PRO A 62 -2.91 -5.92 2.87
N SER A 63 -1.82 -6.31 3.54
CA SER A 63 -0.50 -5.69 3.34
C SER A 63 0.01 -5.85 1.91
N ALA A 64 -0.14 -7.03 1.31
CA ALA A 64 0.30 -7.31 -0.06
C ALA A 64 -0.46 -6.45 -1.09
N ILE A 65 -1.79 -6.48 -1.08
CA ILE A 65 -2.61 -5.73 -2.04
C ILE A 65 -2.40 -4.23 -1.84
N LEU A 66 -2.44 -3.75 -0.60
CA LEU A 66 -2.34 -2.33 -0.32
C LEU A 66 -0.94 -1.78 -0.56
N SER A 67 0.12 -2.58 -0.42
CA SER A 67 1.48 -2.16 -0.81
C SER A 67 1.59 -1.82 -2.31
N MET A 68 0.90 -2.58 -3.16
CA MET A 68 0.82 -2.30 -4.59
C MET A 68 -0.08 -1.07 -4.86
N SER A 69 -1.25 -1.01 -4.21
CA SER A 69 -2.18 0.12 -4.36
C SER A 69 -1.55 1.45 -3.94
N THR A 70 -0.79 1.50 -2.85
CA THR A 70 -0.08 2.71 -2.42
C THR A 70 1.04 3.08 -3.39
N TYR A 71 1.65 2.12 -4.10
CA TYR A 71 2.69 2.42 -5.08
C TYR A 71 2.08 3.09 -6.30
N VAL A 72 0.93 2.57 -6.77
CA VAL A 72 0.15 3.20 -7.83
C VAL A 72 -0.31 4.60 -7.41
N ALA A 73 -0.83 4.78 -6.19
CA ALA A 73 -1.25 6.09 -5.69
C ALA A 73 -0.06 7.08 -5.61
N MET A 74 1.11 6.62 -5.16
CA MET A 74 2.35 7.39 -5.14
C MET A 74 2.77 7.81 -6.56
N ALA A 75 2.73 6.90 -7.53
CA ALA A 75 3.07 7.19 -8.91
C ALA A 75 2.08 8.16 -9.57
N ILE A 76 0.77 8.02 -9.29
CA ILE A 76 -0.25 8.98 -9.74
C ILE A 76 0.05 10.37 -9.17
N ALA A 77 0.38 10.48 -7.88
CA ALA A 77 0.78 11.75 -7.27
C ALA A 77 2.04 12.34 -7.95
N GLY A 78 3.03 11.50 -8.24
CA GLY A 78 4.22 11.88 -9.00
C GLY A 78 3.90 12.38 -10.42
N PHE A 79 3.05 11.66 -11.14
CA PHE A 79 2.56 12.05 -12.48
C PHE A 79 1.84 13.38 -12.43
N VAL A 80 0.94 13.58 -11.46
CA VAL A 80 0.21 14.85 -11.30
C VAL A 80 1.20 16.00 -11.06
N GLY A 81 2.22 15.76 -10.22
CA GLY A 81 3.31 16.71 -10.00
C GLY A 81 4.08 17.02 -11.28
N LEU A 82 4.40 16.03 -12.12
CA LEU A 82 5.14 16.23 -13.37
C LEU A 82 4.33 16.93 -14.46
N VAL A 83 3.05 16.58 -14.64
CA VAL A 83 2.23 17.14 -15.73
C VAL A 83 1.69 18.52 -15.37
N TRP A 84 1.14 18.69 -14.17
CA TRP A 84 0.52 19.94 -13.75
C TRP A 84 1.41 20.83 -12.88
N GLN A 85 2.64 20.38 -12.56
CA GLN A 85 3.60 21.13 -11.73
C GLN A 85 3.04 21.49 -10.34
N TRP A 86 2.17 20.64 -9.78
CA TRP A 86 1.58 20.84 -8.46
C TRP A 86 2.55 20.41 -7.37
N LYS A 87 3.05 21.38 -6.60
CA LYS A 87 3.99 21.14 -5.48
C LYS A 87 3.40 20.21 -4.41
N THR A 88 2.09 20.33 -4.14
CA THR A 88 1.38 19.46 -3.19
C THR A 88 1.34 18.00 -3.66
N ALA A 89 1.40 17.73 -4.96
CA ALA A 89 1.40 16.36 -5.47
C ALA A 89 2.70 15.62 -5.12
N TYR A 90 3.85 16.29 -5.19
CA TYR A 90 5.12 15.72 -4.71
C TYR A 90 5.14 15.53 -3.19
N MET A 91 4.47 16.40 -2.43
CA MET A 91 4.31 16.21 -0.98
C MET A 91 3.46 14.97 -0.68
N SER A 92 2.36 14.77 -1.41
CA SER A 92 1.52 13.56 -1.29
C SER A 92 2.30 12.29 -1.64
N MET A 93 3.08 12.32 -2.73
CA MET A 93 3.93 11.20 -3.13
C MET A 93 4.85 10.75 -1.99
N ILE A 94 5.54 11.69 -1.34
CA ILE A 94 6.46 11.39 -0.24
C ILE A 94 5.75 11.11 1.08
N ALA A 95 4.51 11.58 1.26
CA ALA A 95 3.68 11.17 2.38
C ALA A 95 3.22 9.70 2.28
N ILE A 96 3.00 9.21 1.05
CA ILE A 96 2.58 7.83 0.75
C ILE A 96 3.76 6.85 0.82
N ALA A 97 4.90 7.23 0.25
CA ALA A 97 6.08 6.37 0.09
C ALA A 97 6.48 5.55 1.34
N PRO A 98 6.64 6.14 2.55
CA PRO A 98 7.07 5.36 3.72
C PRO A 98 6.00 4.37 4.19
N VAL A 99 4.71 4.70 4.05
CA VAL A 99 3.61 3.81 4.42
C VAL A 99 3.61 2.60 3.48
N GLY A 100 3.74 2.82 2.17
CA GLY A 100 3.84 1.75 1.19
C GLY A 100 5.08 0.86 1.37
N ALA A 101 6.22 1.44 1.73
CA ALA A 101 7.44 0.69 2.04
C ALA A 101 7.23 -0.28 3.21
N ILE A 102 6.62 0.20 4.29
CA ILE A 102 6.32 -0.61 5.48
C ILE A 102 5.32 -1.74 5.14
N LEU A 103 4.27 -1.47 4.37
CA LEU A 103 3.34 -2.51 3.93
C LEU A 103 4.03 -3.58 3.08
N THR A 104 4.95 -3.17 2.20
CA THR A 104 5.73 -4.09 1.38
C THR A 104 6.61 -4.97 2.26
N PHE A 105 7.27 -4.40 3.27
CA PHE A 105 8.05 -5.14 4.24
C PHE A 105 7.20 -6.13 5.04
N ILE A 106 6.05 -5.69 5.57
CA ILE A 106 5.11 -6.56 6.29
C ILE A 106 4.65 -7.70 5.39
N SER A 107 4.32 -7.42 4.13
CA SER A 107 3.93 -8.43 3.13
C SER A 107 5.05 -9.45 2.91
N LEU A 108 6.30 -9.03 2.71
CA LEU A 108 7.44 -9.92 2.55
C LEU A 108 7.69 -10.78 3.80
N PHE A 109 7.68 -10.16 4.97
CA PHE A 109 7.94 -10.84 6.24
C PHE A 109 6.85 -11.86 6.57
N THR A 110 5.59 -11.45 6.52
CA THR A 110 4.45 -12.34 6.79
C THR A 110 4.30 -13.41 5.70
N GLY A 111 4.64 -13.09 4.45
CA GLY A 111 4.66 -14.05 3.35
C GLY A 111 5.71 -15.14 3.56
N ALA A 112 6.92 -14.76 3.95
CA ALA A 112 7.98 -15.72 4.30
C ALA A 112 7.57 -16.60 5.50
N ALA A 113 6.97 -16.00 6.53
CA ALA A 113 6.47 -16.73 7.69
C ALA A 113 5.35 -17.71 7.35
N TRP A 114 4.47 -17.35 6.41
CA TRP A 114 3.43 -18.24 5.91
C TRP A 114 3.98 -19.34 4.99
N GLY A 115 5.00 -19.04 4.18
CA GLY A 115 5.64 -20.00 3.29
C GLY A 115 6.27 -21.18 4.03
N LYS A 116 6.83 -20.96 5.24
CA LYS A 116 7.51 -22.01 5.99
C LYS A 116 6.62 -23.22 6.31
N PRO A 117 5.43 -23.09 6.93
CA PRO A 117 4.53 -24.21 7.17
C PRO A 117 3.86 -24.72 5.90
N MET A 118 3.62 -23.87 4.89
CA MET A 118 2.89 -24.27 3.67
C MET A 118 3.75 -25.03 2.66
N TRP A 119 5.01 -24.65 2.52
CA TRP A 119 5.90 -25.13 1.47
C TRP A 119 7.28 -25.57 1.97
N GLY A 120 7.50 -25.58 3.29
CA GLY A 120 8.75 -26.05 3.91
C GLY A 120 9.91 -25.05 3.87
N THR A 121 9.74 -23.88 3.23
CA THR A 121 10.79 -22.86 3.05
C THR A 121 10.28 -21.45 3.32
N TRP A 122 11.17 -20.57 3.82
CA TRP A 122 10.88 -19.16 4.05
C TRP A 122 10.97 -18.31 2.77
N TRP A 123 11.73 -18.79 1.77
CA TRP A 123 11.97 -18.05 0.55
C TRP A 123 12.25 -18.98 -0.62
N ILE A 124 11.76 -18.58 -1.79
CA ILE A 124 12.18 -19.08 -3.09
C ILE A 124 12.31 -17.89 -4.04
N TRP A 125 13.19 -18.00 -5.01
CA TRP A 125 13.41 -16.97 -6.02
C TRP A 125 12.41 -17.08 -7.17
N ASP A 126 11.11 -17.07 -6.86
CA ASP A 126 10.07 -17.04 -7.87
C ASP A 126 9.74 -15.61 -8.32
N ALA A 127 8.97 -15.51 -9.41
CA ALA A 127 8.62 -14.23 -10.00
C ALA A 127 7.85 -13.33 -9.02
N ARG A 128 6.98 -13.89 -8.17
CA ARG A 128 6.13 -13.12 -7.26
C ARG A 128 6.92 -12.52 -6.10
N LEU A 129 7.67 -13.35 -5.37
CA LEU A 129 8.47 -12.92 -4.23
C LEU A 129 9.57 -11.96 -4.68
N THR A 130 10.22 -12.26 -5.80
CA THR A 130 11.26 -11.39 -6.37
C THR A 130 10.66 -10.04 -6.78
N ALA A 131 9.51 -10.01 -7.46
CA ALA A 131 8.88 -8.75 -7.85
C ALA A 131 8.37 -7.95 -6.63
N GLN A 132 7.88 -8.61 -5.58
CA GLN A 132 7.51 -7.95 -4.32
C GLN A 132 8.74 -7.38 -3.59
N LEU A 133 9.90 -8.05 -3.64
CA LEU A 133 11.16 -7.53 -3.11
C LEU A 133 11.66 -6.34 -3.92
N ILE A 134 11.57 -6.40 -5.25
CA ILE A 134 11.87 -5.27 -6.13
C ILE A 134 10.97 -4.08 -5.79
N LEU A 135 9.67 -4.30 -5.51
CA LEU A 135 8.77 -3.23 -5.07
C LEU A 135 9.28 -2.55 -3.79
N PHE A 136 9.80 -3.32 -2.84
CA PHE A 136 10.37 -2.76 -1.61
C PHE A 136 11.57 -1.86 -1.91
N PHE A 137 12.49 -2.33 -2.76
CA PHE A 137 13.64 -1.51 -3.18
C PHE A 137 13.23 -0.29 -3.99
N LEU A 138 12.17 -0.37 -4.81
CA LEU A 138 11.64 0.77 -5.53
C LEU A 138 11.13 1.85 -4.57
N TYR A 139 10.40 1.47 -3.50
CA TYR A 139 10.00 2.41 -2.45
C TYR A 139 11.21 3.06 -1.76
N LEU A 140 12.21 2.26 -1.37
CA LEU A 140 13.42 2.79 -0.74
C LEU A 140 14.18 3.72 -1.68
N GLY A 141 14.24 3.39 -2.98
CA GLY A 141 14.86 4.22 -3.99
C GLY A 141 14.16 5.56 -4.18
N VAL A 142 12.82 5.58 -4.20
CA VAL A 142 12.04 6.85 -4.24
C VAL A 142 12.34 7.72 -3.02
N LEU A 143 12.37 7.12 -1.82
CA LEU A 143 12.68 7.83 -0.57
C LEU A 143 14.13 8.36 -0.56
N ALA A 144 15.09 7.52 -0.94
CA ALA A 144 16.50 7.88 -1.01
C ALA A 144 16.75 8.99 -2.04
N LEU A 145 16.16 8.87 -3.23
CA LEU A 145 16.29 9.85 -4.30
C LEU A 145 15.68 11.20 -3.89
N TYR A 146 14.52 11.22 -3.23
CA TYR A 146 13.96 12.45 -2.70
C TYR A 146 14.81 13.06 -1.58
N GLY A 147 15.44 12.22 -0.75
CA GLY A 147 16.34 12.62 0.33
C GLY A 147 17.66 13.23 -0.16
N ALA A 148 18.19 12.75 -1.29
CA ALA A 148 19.50 13.12 -1.83
C ALA A 148 19.57 14.57 -2.35
N PHE A 149 18.45 15.18 -2.75
CA PHE A 149 18.43 16.54 -3.26
C PHE A 149 18.03 17.55 -2.18
N SER A 150 18.78 18.65 -2.11
CA SER A 150 18.45 19.82 -1.28
C SER A 150 17.26 20.59 -1.84
N ASP A 151 17.21 20.82 -3.16
CA ASP A 151 16.02 21.40 -3.80
C ASP A 151 14.89 20.37 -3.87
N LYS A 152 13.85 20.58 -3.05
CA LYS A 152 12.68 19.70 -2.99
C LYS A 152 11.83 19.68 -4.25
N THR A 153 11.97 20.67 -5.12
CA THR A 153 11.32 20.67 -6.44
C THR A 153 12.01 19.67 -7.35
N GLN A 154 13.33 19.75 -7.48
CA GLN A 154 14.13 18.77 -8.23
C GLN A 154 14.01 17.37 -7.62
N ALA A 155 14.07 17.25 -6.29
CA ALA A 155 13.86 15.99 -5.56
C ALA A 155 12.54 15.32 -5.96
N GLY A 156 11.44 16.09 -5.94
CA GLY A 156 10.11 15.62 -6.30
C GLY A 156 10.03 15.12 -7.75
N LYS A 157 10.65 15.84 -8.69
CA LYS A 157 10.69 15.45 -10.10
C LYS A 157 11.44 14.14 -10.31
N SER A 158 12.66 14.02 -9.76
CA SER A 158 13.50 12.82 -9.89
C SER A 158 12.82 11.59 -9.27
N ALA A 159 12.29 11.75 -8.06
CA ALA A 159 11.56 10.69 -7.35
C ALA A 159 10.27 10.29 -8.08
N ALA A 160 9.55 11.23 -8.68
CA ALA A 160 8.35 10.95 -9.47
C ALA A 160 8.64 10.16 -10.74
N ILE A 161 9.73 10.46 -11.45
CA ILE A 161 10.16 9.69 -12.63
C ILE A 161 10.45 8.23 -12.23
N MET A 162 11.20 8.04 -11.14
CA MET A 162 11.48 6.70 -10.62
C MET A 162 10.19 5.95 -10.23
N ALA A 163 9.28 6.62 -9.53
CA ALA A 163 8.00 6.03 -9.15
C ALA A 163 7.21 5.57 -10.39
N LEU A 164 7.15 6.40 -11.43
CA LEU A 164 6.42 6.09 -12.67
C LEU A 164 7.01 4.89 -13.42
N VAL A 165 8.33 4.83 -13.57
CA VAL A 165 8.99 3.67 -14.19
C VAL A 165 8.71 2.40 -13.39
N GLY A 166 8.77 2.49 -12.05
CA GLY A 166 8.51 1.35 -11.18
C GLY A 166 7.06 0.84 -11.18
N VAL A 167 6.08 1.59 -11.71
CA VAL A 167 4.68 1.11 -11.81
C VAL A 167 4.58 -0.15 -12.67
N ILE A 168 5.50 -0.33 -13.63
CA ILE A 168 5.57 -1.51 -14.49
C ILE A 168 5.73 -2.80 -13.66
N ASN A 169 6.31 -2.72 -12.46
CA ASN A 169 6.45 -3.85 -11.56
C ASN A 169 5.10 -4.35 -11.00
N ILE A 170 4.06 -3.50 -10.96
CA ILE A 170 2.76 -3.86 -10.37
C ILE A 170 2.04 -4.94 -11.21
N PRO A 171 1.88 -4.80 -12.54
CA PRO A 171 1.39 -5.91 -13.37
C PRO A 171 2.21 -7.19 -13.23
N ILE A 172 3.54 -7.08 -13.11
CA ILE A 172 4.42 -8.24 -12.95
C ILE A 172 4.06 -8.99 -11.66
N ILE A 173 3.89 -8.30 -10.52
CA ILE A 173 3.48 -8.93 -9.26
C ILE A 173 2.08 -9.55 -9.37
N HIS A 174 1.13 -8.84 -9.98
CA HIS A 174 -0.25 -9.29 -10.05
C HIS A 174 -0.40 -10.57 -10.89
N TYR A 175 0.16 -10.54 -12.10
CA TYR A 175 0.05 -11.63 -13.07
C TYR A 175 1.16 -12.67 -12.93
N SER A 176 2.10 -12.54 -11.98
CA SER A 176 3.18 -13.51 -11.78
C SER A 176 2.69 -14.93 -11.57
N VAL A 177 1.49 -15.09 -10.99
CA VAL A 177 0.86 -16.39 -10.71
C VAL A 177 0.21 -17.02 -11.95
N GLU A 178 0.01 -16.24 -13.01
CA GLU A 178 -0.52 -16.70 -14.29
C GLU A 178 0.60 -16.90 -15.32
N TRP A 179 1.63 -16.04 -15.28
CA TRP A 179 2.72 -16.05 -16.26
C TRP A 179 3.82 -17.06 -15.96
N TRP A 180 4.02 -17.45 -14.70
CA TRP A 180 5.08 -18.39 -14.31
C TRP A 180 4.59 -19.48 -13.35
N ASN A 181 5.32 -20.60 -13.35
CA ASN A 181 5.18 -21.62 -12.33
C ASN A 181 5.65 -21.07 -10.98
N THR A 182 4.76 -21.06 -10.00
CA THR A 182 5.00 -20.54 -8.65
C THR A 182 4.32 -21.42 -7.62
N LEU A 183 4.83 -21.41 -6.39
CA LEU A 183 4.16 -22.01 -5.24
C LEU A 183 2.92 -21.22 -4.81
N HIS A 184 2.81 -19.96 -5.25
CA HIS A 184 1.72 -19.07 -4.88
C HIS A 184 0.42 -19.49 -5.56
N GLN A 185 -0.63 -19.60 -4.76
CA GLN A 185 -1.97 -19.83 -5.28
C GLN A 185 -2.47 -18.60 -6.04
N GLY A 186 -3.26 -18.83 -7.09
CA GLY A 186 -3.96 -17.77 -7.80
C GLY A 186 -4.91 -16.98 -6.89
N ALA A 187 -5.28 -15.76 -7.29
CA ALA A 187 -6.04 -14.86 -6.44
C ALA A 187 -7.40 -15.44 -6.01
N THR A 188 -7.70 -15.37 -4.71
CA THR A 188 -8.94 -15.91 -4.11
C THR A 188 -10.11 -14.91 -4.15
N ILE A 189 -9.79 -13.60 -4.17
CA ILE A 189 -10.76 -12.49 -4.11
C ILE A 189 -11.11 -11.93 -5.49
N THR A 190 -10.14 -11.86 -6.41
CA THR A 190 -10.30 -11.13 -7.69
C THR A 190 -10.75 -12.01 -8.86
N LYS A 191 -11.24 -13.23 -8.61
CA LYS A 191 -11.85 -14.05 -9.67
C LYS A 191 -13.17 -13.42 -10.09
N PHE A 192 -13.42 -13.33 -11.39
CA PHE A 192 -14.69 -12.84 -11.98
C PHE A 192 -15.93 -13.71 -11.61
N GLY A 193 -15.75 -14.84 -10.91
CA GLY A 193 -16.80 -15.71 -10.39
C GLY A 193 -16.96 -15.63 -8.88
N LYS A 194 -17.54 -16.67 -8.24
CA LYS A 194 -17.65 -16.75 -6.78
C LYS A 194 -16.25 -16.77 -6.13
N PRO A 195 -16.00 -15.99 -5.07
CA PRO A 195 -14.75 -16.07 -4.31
C PRO A 195 -14.48 -17.52 -3.89
N SER A 196 -13.24 -17.99 -4.03
CA SER A 196 -12.87 -19.37 -3.68
C SER A 196 -12.68 -19.58 -2.17
N ILE A 197 -13.21 -18.66 -1.34
CA ILE A 197 -13.05 -18.63 0.12
C ILE A 197 -14.43 -18.63 0.78
N ALA A 198 -14.58 -19.41 1.86
CA ALA A 198 -15.83 -19.50 2.60
C ALA A 198 -16.23 -18.12 3.17
N PRO A 199 -17.52 -17.76 3.22
CA PRO A 199 -17.97 -16.46 3.75
C PRO A 199 -17.47 -16.17 5.18
N SER A 200 -17.39 -17.20 6.03
CA SER A 200 -16.87 -17.11 7.40
C SER A 200 -15.40 -16.70 7.48
N MET A 201 -14.62 -16.95 6.42
CA MET A 201 -13.23 -16.52 6.30
C MET A 201 -13.09 -15.23 5.47
N LEU A 202 -14.00 -14.97 4.53
CA LEU A 202 -13.98 -13.82 3.63
C LEU A 202 -14.32 -12.50 4.34
N TRP A 203 -15.40 -12.47 5.13
CA TRP A 203 -15.84 -11.24 5.81
C TRP A 203 -14.79 -10.63 6.73
N PRO A 204 -14.13 -11.38 7.64
CA PRO A 204 -13.05 -10.82 8.44
C PRO A 204 -11.89 -10.31 7.58
N LEU A 205 -11.64 -10.91 6.40
CA LEU A 205 -10.61 -10.44 5.47
C LEU A 205 -10.99 -9.10 4.84
N LEU A 206 -12.22 -8.95 4.35
CA LEU A 206 -12.71 -7.68 3.79
C LEU A 206 -12.71 -6.56 4.84
N ILE A 207 -13.11 -6.87 6.07
CA ILE A 207 -13.08 -5.92 7.19
C ILE A 207 -11.63 -5.54 7.54
N SER A 208 -10.71 -6.51 7.53
CA SER A 208 -9.27 -6.25 7.73
C SER A 208 -8.68 -5.36 6.62
N ILE A 209 -9.07 -5.58 5.36
CA ILE A 209 -8.69 -4.70 4.23
C ILE A 209 -9.22 -3.28 4.46
N ALA A 210 -10.49 -3.13 4.81
CA ALA A 210 -11.09 -1.82 5.08
C ALA A 210 -10.41 -1.11 6.26
N GLY A 211 -10.14 -1.82 7.35
CA GLY A 211 -9.38 -1.29 8.49
C GLY A 211 -7.96 -0.86 8.10
N MET A 212 -7.27 -1.64 7.29
CA MET A 212 -5.93 -1.30 6.80
C MET A 212 -5.96 -0.10 5.85
N VAL A 213 -6.98 0.04 4.99
CA VAL A 213 -7.21 1.26 4.19
C VAL A 213 -7.43 2.48 5.09
N GLY A 214 -8.22 2.32 6.17
CA GLY A 214 -8.39 3.31 7.23
C GLY A 214 -7.05 3.77 7.81
N LEU A 215 -6.21 2.80 8.20
CA LEU A 215 -4.91 3.05 8.81
C LEU A 215 -3.98 3.79 7.84
N ILE A 216 -3.89 3.30 6.60
CA ILE A 216 -3.08 3.94 5.55
C ILE A 216 -3.53 5.37 5.31
N GLY A 217 -4.83 5.60 5.13
CA GLY A 217 -5.37 6.95 4.93
C GLY A 217 -5.02 7.87 6.09
N THR A 218 -5.13 7.39 7.32
CA THR A 218 -4.74 8.14 8.54
C THR A 218 -3.26 8.51 8.50
N LEU A 219 -2.37 7.54 8.32
CA LEU A 219 -0.92 7.74 8.32
C LEU A 219 -0.48 8.66 7.18
N VAL A 220 -1.01 8.47 5.98
CA VAL A 220 -0.72 9.30 4.81
C VAL A 220 -1.18 10.73 5.03
N MET A 221 -2.38 10.96 5.59
CA MET A 221 -2.87 12.31 5.90
C MET A 221 -2.03 13.00 6.98
N MET A 222 -1.63 12.28 8.02
CA MET A 222 -0.74 12.81 9.05
C MET A 222 0.63 13.18 8.46
N ASN A 223 1.20 12.31 7.62
CA ASN A 223 2.45 12.59 6.92
C ASN A 223 2.32 13.80 5.97
N LEU A 224 1.24 13.89 5.20
CA LEU A 224 1.01 15.01 4.29
C LEU A 224 0.87 16.33 5.03
N LYS A 225 0.12 16.35 6.15
CA LYS A 225 0.05 17.51 7.04
C LYS A 225 1.44 17.94 7.52
N ASN A 226 2.27 16.99 7.95
CA ASN A 226 3.64 17.27 8.37
C ASN A 226 4.51 17.82 7.22
N GLN A 227 4.38 17.30 6.00
CA GLN A 227 5.09 17.83 4.83
C GLN A 227 4.67 19.27 4.49
N ILE A 228 3.37 19.57 4.58
CA ILE A 228 2.84 20.92 4.38
C ILE A 228 3.41 21.87 5.44
N LEU A 229 3.30 21.52 6.72
CA LEU A 229 3.79 22.36 7.82
C LEU A 229 5.30 22.63 7.73
N ARG A 230 6.10 21.61 7.43
CA ARG A 230 7.55 21.78 7.21
C ARG A 230 7.85 22.73 6.07
N ARG A 231 7.06 22.72 4.99
CA ARG A 231 7.26 23.63 3.86
C ARG A 231 6.92 25.07 4.22
N GLU A 232 5.83 25.29 4.96
CA GLU A 232 5.39 26.64 5.36
C GLU A 232 6.32 27.24 6.43
N LEU A 233 6.94 26.42 7.31
CA LEU A 233 7.94 26.90 8.29
C LEU A 233 9.22 27.47 7.66
N HIS A 234 9.54 27.07 6.43
CA HIS A 234 10.75 27.50 5.71
C HIS A 234 10.45 28.55 4.62
N ARG A 235 9.25 29.14 4.62
CA ARG A 235 8.90 30.32 3.82
C ARG A 235 9.13 31.59 4.63
#